data_AF-A0A067RF54-F1
#
_entry.id   AF-A0A067RF54-F1
#
_cell.length_a   1.000
_cell.length_b   1.000
_cell.length_c   1.000
_cell.angle_alpha   90.00
_cell.angle_beta   90.00
_cell.angle_gamma   90.00
#
_symmetry.space_group_name_H-M   'P 1'
#
loop_
_entity.id
_entity.type
_entity.pdbx_description
1 polymer ?
#
loop_
_entity_poly.entity_id
_entity_poly.type
_entity_poly.pdbx_seq_one_letter_code
_entity_poly.pdbx_strand_id
1 'polypeptide(L)'
;MELPEDLQKQNIINLNVRLIQGCGYLREDSINTRRIIIVFMTIMKYSSIFLYISFLVGAVVEMYKLHNTIHDLGEGIVFIVTITKTMTKLFSLIQNKEDYLHLIHSFGDIFIHDEPLTAKQSLVIKSYLVLANKLIKCIWYSSIIMAIIFLGNVTPPDDRDRDFVPAWEASSRVTIPFQTANSPFYLLRVLYATAAIAIGYFITTVLNTFGFLLLIYETAQFALLADTLKHITENVTKMAGEAEGSQPLGDAVNNLTGTRPRGFQDFLLDKRTKDYGTKKYKEKEHEAKLESDFNEMLADPETENMFEDCEDRFHTKMHKYLNRCIQYHQKRLTNTKLLNRLLGPLIFWQILS
;
A
#
# COMPACT_ATOMS: atom_id res chain seq x y z
N MET A 1 10.40 10.72 -10.02
CA MET A 1 10.19 11.71 -8.94
C MET A 1 10.32 10.99 -7.62
N GLU A 2 11.16 11.52 -6.74
CA GLU A 2 11.48 10.92 -5.45
C GLU A 2 10.39 11.29 -4.42
N LEU A 3 9.88 10.29 -3.66
CA LEU A 3 9.00 10.58 -2.53
C LEU A 3 9.72 11.55 -1.56
N PRO A 4 8.99 12.40 -0.81
CA PRO A 4 9.58 13.17 0.28
C PRO A 4 10.44 12.28 1.19
N GLU A 5 11.61 12.75 1.62
CA GLU A 5 12.61 11.93 2.34
C GLU A 5 12.01 11.19 3.55
N ASP A 6 11.06 11.83 4.24
CA ASP A 6 10.35 11.27 5.40
C ASP A 6 9.48 10.06 5.04
N LEU A 7 8.90 10.04 3.85
CA LEU A 7 8.11 8.94 3.31
C LEU A 7 9.00 7.87 2.67
N GLN A 8 10.15 8.24 2.09
CA GLN A 8 11.14 7.27 1.61
C GLN A 8 11.73 6.44 2.74
N LYS A 9 12.04 7.06 3.89
CA LYS A 9 12.52 6.35 5.10
C LYS A 9 11.52 5.31 5.62
N GLN A 10 10.23 5.48 5.32
CA GLN A 10 9.16 4.56 5.70
C GLN A 10 8.78 3.57 4.58
N ASN A 11 9.47 3.62 3.43
CA ASN A 11 9.14 2.80 2.28
C ASN A 11 9.68 1.37 2.45
N ILE A 12 8.93 0.56 3.19
CA ILE A 12 9.24 -0.85 3.44
C ILE A 12 9.04 -1.71 2.20
N ILE A 13 8.28 -1.22 1.21
CA ILE A 13 8.15 -1.87 -0.09
C ILE A 13 9.50 -1.97 -0.75
N ASN A 14 10.30 -0.89 -0.74
CA ASN A 14 11.65 -0.93 -1.30
C ASN A 14 12.53 -1.97 -0.62
N LEU A 15 12.45 -2.11 0.70
CA LEU A 15 13.19 -3.16 1.42
C LEU A 15 12.74 -4.56 0.97
N ASN A 16 11.42 -4.80 0.93
CA ASN A 16 10.87 -6.09 0.57
C ASN A 16 11.16 -6.47 -0.89
N VAL A 17 10.97 -5.53 -1.81
CA VAL A 17 11.32 -5.66 -3.23
C VAL A 17 12.81 -5.96 -3.38
N ARG A 18 13.69 -5.28 -2.64
CA ARG A 18 15.13 -5.58 -2.62
C ARG A 18 15.42 -6.99 -2.10
N LEU A 19 14.70 -7.48 -1.09
CA LEU A 19 14.84 -8.86 -0.61
C LEU A 19 14.44 -9.87 -1.69
N ILE A 20 13.31 -9.66 -2.36
CA ILE A 20 12.85 -10.53 -3.46
C ILE A 20 13.83 -10.49 -4.65
N GLN A 21 14.32 -9.31 -5.00
CA GLN A 21 15.35 -9.12 -6.02
C GLN A 21 16.66 -9.82 -5.62
N GLY A 22 17.05 -9.71 -4.35
CA GLY A 22 18.21 -10.41 -3.76
C GLY A 22 18.10 -11.92 -3.87
N CYS A 23 16.89 -12.47 -3.68
CA CYS A 23 16.61 -13.89 -3.90
C CYS A 23 16.55 -14.29 -5.39
N GLY A 24 16.63 -13.33 -6.32
CA GLY A 24 16.65 -13.56 -7.76
C GLY A 24 15.28 -13.74 -8.43
N TYR A 25 14.17 -13.53 -7.71
CA TYR A 25 12.83 -13.80 -8.26
C TYR A 25 12.28 -12.66 -9.12
N LEU A 26 12.57 -11.40 -8.75
CA LEU A 26 11.96 -10.21 -9.37
C LEU A 26 13.00 -9.23 -9.91
N ARG A 27 14.01 -9.74 -10.60
CA ARG A 27 15.12 -8.92 -11.09
C ARG A 27 14.73 -8.08 -12.29
N GLU A 28 14.96 -6.78 -12.23
CA GLU A 28 14.85 -5.91 -13.41
C GLU A 28 16.07 -6.09 -14.32
N ASP A 29 15.84 -6.30 -15.61
CA ASP A 29 16.91 -6.52 -16.59
C ASP A 29 17.64 -5.22 -16.97
N SER A 30 17.09 -4.07 -16.55
CA SER A 30 17.56 -2.70 -16.81
C SER A 30 18.74 -2.25 -15.93
N ILE A 31 18.98 -2.88 -14.78
CA ILE A 31 19.98 -2.41 -13.81
C ILE A 31 21.36 -2.96 -14.19
N ASN A 32 22.33 -2.06 -14.44
CA ASN A 32 23.73 -2.35 -14.73
C ASN A 32 24.43 -3.04 -13.53
N THR A 33 24.10 -4.30 -13.33
CA THR A 33 24.52 -5.11 -12.19
C THR A 33 25.72 -5.95 -12.59
N ARG A 34 26.73 -6.05 -11.71
CA ARG A 34 27.93 -6.84 -11.95
C ARG A 34 27.56 -8.29 -12.31
N ARG A 35 28.18 -8.85 -13.37
CA ARG A 35 27.90 -10.23 -13.86
C ARG A 35 27.95 -11.31 -12.77
N ILE A 36 28.82 -11.17 -11.78
CA ILE A 36 28.94 -12.12 -10.66
C ILE A 36 27.66 -12.15 -9.80
N ILE A 37 27.06 -10.99 -9.54
CA ILE A 37 25.83 -10.87 -8.74
C ILE A 37 24.66 -11.52 -9.48
N ILE A 38 24.62 -11.39 -10.81
CA ILE A 38 23.63 -12.03 -11.68
C ILE A 38 23.69 -13.55 -11.53
N VAL A 39 24.89 -14.12 -11.64
CA VAL A 39 25.08 -15.57 -11.50
C VAL A 39 24.69 -16.03 -10.11
N PHE A 40 25.11 -15.30 -9.06
CA PHE A 40 24.75 -15.63 -7.68
C PHE A 40 23.23 -15.62 -7.45
N MET A 41 22.51 -14.57 -7.87
CA MET A 41 21.05 -14.50 -7.77
C MET A 41 20.35 -15.63 -8.53
N THR A 42 20.88 -16.01 -9.68
CA THR A 42 20.36 -17.11 -10.49
C THR A 42 20.53 -18.44 -9.76
N ILE A 43 21.72 -18.69 -9.17
CA ILE A 43 21.98 -19.86 -8.35
C ILE A 43 21.04 -19.89 -7.14
N MET A 44 20.86 -18.78 -6.44
CA MET A 44 19.95 -18.68 -5.30
C MET A 44 18.50 -19.03 -5.69
N LYS A 45 18.01 -18.49 -6.81
CA LYS A 45 16.66 -18.78 -7.35
C LYS A 45 16.46 -20.26 -7.65
N TYR A 46 17.41 -20.91 -8.34
CA TYR A 46 17.24 -22.32 -8.69
C TYR A 46 17.48 -23.24 -7.49
N SER A 47 18.41 -22.87 -6.59
CA SER A 47 18.67 -23.60 -5.35
C SER A 47 17.46 -23.61 -4.43
N SER A 48 16.73 -22.50 -4.31
CA SER A 48 15.52 -22.45 -3.48
C SER A 48 14.38 -23.27 -4.07
N ILE A 49 14.17 -23.22 -5.39
CA ILE A 49 13.18 -24.06 -6.09
C ILE A 49 13.50 -25.54 -5.87
N PHE A 50 14.77 -25.93 -6.08
CA PHE A 50 15.23 -27.30 -5.85
C PHE A 50 15.01 -27.73 -4.40
N LEU A 51 15.32 -26.86 -3.44
CA LEU A 51 15.10 -27.10 -2.02
C LEU A 51 13.62 -27.38 -1.73
N TYR A 52 12.68 -26.56 -2.22
CA TYR A 52 11.26 -26.82 -2.01
C TYR A 52 10.76 -28.12 -2.65
N ILE A 53 11.23 -28.44 -3.86
CA ILE A 53 10.89 -29.73 -4.52
C ILE A 53 11.41 -30.89 -3.67
N SER A 54 12.65 -30.81 -3.17
CA SER A 54 13.24 -31.85 -2.34
C SER A 54 12.46 -32.04 -1.02
N PHE A 55 12.01 -30.96 -0.40
CA PHE A 55 11.16 -31.00 0.79
C PHE A 55 9.79 -31.61 0.50
N LEU A 56 9.17 -31.26 -0.63
CA LEU A 56 7.87 -31.81 -1.02
C LEU A 56 7.96 -33.33 -1.22
N VAL A 57 8.96 -33.79 -1.97
CA VAL A 57 9.20 -35.23 -2.18
C VAL A 57 9.50 -35.92 -0.85
N GLY A 58 10.36 -35.33 -0.02
CA GLY A 58 10.70 -35.86 1.30
C GLY A 58 9.49 -35.97 2.23
N ALA A 59 8.58 -34.99 2.19
CA ALA A 59 7.34 -34.99 2.95
C ALA A 59 6.35 -36.05 2.46
N VAL A 60 6.21 -36.24 1.14
CA VAL A 60 5.36 -37.30 0.57
C VAL A 60 5.87 -38.69 0.93
N VAL A 61 7.19 -38.91 0.86
CA VAL A 61 7.79 -40.19 1.28
C VAL A 61 7.57 -40.44 2.76
N GLU A 62 7.71 -39.41 3.61
CA GLU A 62 7.49 -39.55 5.04
C GLU A 62 6.03 -39.85 5.38
N MET A 63 5.11 -39.13 4.75
CA MET A 63 3.67 -39.37 4.87
C MET A 63 3.29 -40.80 4.49
N TYR A 64 3.88 -41.35 3.42
CA TYR A 64 3.67 -42.73 3.02
C TYR A 64 4.16 -43.73 4.07
N LYS A 65 5.27 -43.44 4.77
CA LYS A 65 5.77 -44.29 5.86
C LYS A 65 4.91 -44.23 7.11
N LEU A 66 4.39 -43.04 7.46
CA LEU A 66 3.61 -42.79 8.68
C LEU A 66 2.11 -43.02 8.51
N HIS A 67 1.67 -43.62 7.40
CA HIS A 67 0.25 -43.82 7.07
C HIS A 67 -0.55 -44.61 8.12
N ASN A 68 0.13 -45.34 9.02
CA ASN A 68 -0.51 -46.15 10.05
C ASN A 68 -1.05 -45.35 11.23
N THR A 69 -0.59 -44.10 11.43
CA THR A 69 -1.05 -43.23 12.53
C THR A 69 -1.80 -42.03 11.95
N ILE A 70 -3.11 -41.91 12.24
CA ILE A 70 -3.95 -40.81 11.72
C ILE A 70 -3.38 -39.43 12.13
N HIS A 71 -2.85 -39.32 13.34
CA HIS A 71 -2.25 -38.09 13.84
C HIS A 71 -1.05 -37.64 12.99
N ASP A 72 -0.12 -38.57 12.74
CA ASP A 72 1.09 -38.30 11.95
C ASP A 72 0.76 -38.03 10.48
N LEU A 73 -0.26 -38.72 9.95
CA LEU A 73 -0.80 -38.44 8.62
C LEU A 73 -1.34 -37.01 8.51
N GLY A 74 -2.10 -36.55 9.51
CA GLY A 74 -2.66 -35.20 9.57
C GLY A 74 -1.57 -34.13 9.54
N GLU A 75 -0.51 -34.29 10.34
CA GLU A 75 0.63 -33.36 10.33
C GLU A 75 1.37 -33.35 8.98
N GLY A 76 1.57 -34.53 8.38
CA GLY A 76 2.15 -34.66 7.04
C GLY A 76 1.33 -33.94 5.96
N ILE A 77 0.00 -34.04 6.01
CA ILE A 77 -0.90 -33.31 5.09
C ILE A 77 -0.68 -31.80 5.24
N VAL A 78 -0.72 -31.28 6.47
CA VAL A 78 -0.54 -29.84 6.74
C VAL A 78 0.80 -29.34 6.21
N PHE A 79 1.86 -30.12 6.38
CA PHE A 79 3.19 -29.78 5.89
C PHE A 79 3.26 -29.75 4.35
N ILE A 80 2.72 -30.77 3.68
CA ILE A 80 2.63 -30.83 2.20
C ILE A 80 1.83 -29.65 1.65
N VAL A 81 0.68 -29.34 2.25
CA VAL A 81 -0.17 -28.21 1.87
C VAL A 81 0.60 -26.89 2.03
N THR A 82 1.35 -26.74 3.12
CA THR A 82 2.17 -25.53 3.39
C THR A 82 3.27 -25.34 2.35
N ILE A 83 4.00 -26.41 1.98
CA ILE A 83 5.03 -26.34 0.94
C ILE A 83 4.40 -26.04 -0.42
N THR A 84 3.34 -26.75 -0.78
CA THR A 84 2.64 -26.59 -2.06
C THR A 84 2.17 -25.15 -2.24
N LYS A 85 1.57 -24.57 -1.19
CA LYS A 85 1.13 -23.17 -1.17
C LYS A 85 2.26 -22.17 -1.38
N THR A 86 3.41 -22.40 -0.77
CA THR A 86 4.59 -21.55 -0.95
C THR A 86 5.14 -21.68 -2.38
N MET A 87 5.16 -22.89 -2.91
CA MET A 87 5.54 -23.17 -4.30
C MET A 87 4.61 -22.49 -5.30
N THR A 88 3.29 -22.51 -5.09
CA THR A 88 2.33 -21.81 -5.95
C THR A 88 2.58 -20.30 -5.96
N LYS A 89 2.86 -19.69 -4.79
CA LYS A 89 3.22 -18.25 -4.70
C LYS A 89 4.50 -17.95 -5.44
N LEU A 90 5.51 -18.80 -5.26
CA LEU A 90 6.81 -18.64 -5.90
C LEU A 90 6.70 -18.78 -7.42
N PHE A 91 5.95 -19.77 -7.89
CA PHE A 91 5.70 -20.01 -9.30
C PHE A 91 4.92 -18.85 -9.93
N SER A 92 3.87 -18.36 -9.27
CA SER A 92 3.11 -17.18 -9.73
C SER A 92 4.00 -15.95 -9.87
N LEU A 93 4.90 -15.70 -8.90
CA LEU A 93 5.85 -14.59 -8.96
C LEU A 93 6.83 -14.73 -10.14
N ILE A 94 7.31 -15.94 -10.41
CA ILE A 94 8.25 -16.22 -11.51
C ILE A 94 7.56 -16.08 -12.86
N GLN A 95 6.36 -16.66 -13.02
CA GLN A 95 5.62 -16.67 -14.28
C GLN A 95 5.12 -15.26 -14.65
N ASN A 96 4.64 -14.50 -13.67
CA ASN A 96 4.07 -13.18 -13.88
C ASN A 96 5.02 -12.05 -13.47
N LYS A 97 6.34 -12.29 -13.58
CA LYS A 97 7.39 -11.34 -13.17
C LYS A 97 7.16 -9.93 -13.72
N GLU A 98 6.86 -9.83 -15.01
CA GLU A 98 6.67 -8.54 -15.70
C GLU A 98 5.45 -7.78 -15.17
N ASP A 99 4.35 -8.48 -14.91
CA ASP A 99 3.14 -7.89 -14.33
C ASP A 99 3.40 -7.36 -12.91
N TYR A 100 4.14 -8.12 -12.08
CA TYR A 100 4.54 -7.68 -10.74
C TYR A 100 5.48 -6.48 -10.78
N LEU A 101 6.44 -6.44 -11.71
CA LEU A 101 7.31 -5.29 -11.93
C LEU A 101 6.49 -4.07 -12.36
N HIS A 102 5.58 -4.23 -13.31
CA HIS A 102 4.68 -3.17 -13.76
C HIS A 102 3.86 -2.59 -12.58
N LEU A 103 3.29 -3.45 -11.72
CA LEU A 103 2.60 -3.00 -10.51
C LEU A 103 3.51 -2.18 -9.59
N ILE A 104 4.71 -2.66 -9.30
CA ILE A 104 5.68 -1.93 -8.45
C ILE A 104 6.06 -0.57 -9.05
N HIS A 105 6.33 -0.51 -10.35
CA HIS A 105 6.65 0.77 -11.01
C HIS A 105 5.45 1.72 -11.00
N SER A 106 4.23 1.21 -11.19
CA SER A 106 3.01 2.01 -11.13
C SER A 106 2.70 2.58 -9.73
N PHE A 107 3.36 2.04 -8.69
CA PHE A 107 3.34 2.58 -7.33
C PHE A 107 4.33 3.74 -7.15
N GLY A 108 5.32 3.90 -8.04
CA GLY A 108 6.12 5.13 -8.08
C GLY A 108 5.28 6.34 -8.51
N ASP A 109 4.28 6.12 -9.36
CA ASP A 109 3.46 7.16 -10.00
C ASP A 109 2.29 7.67 -9.11
N ILE A 110 2.53 7.90 -7.81
CA ILE A 110 1.49 8.32 -6.84
C ILE A 110 0.86 9.68 -7.20
N PHE A 111 1.56 10.48 -7.99
CA PHE A 111 1.22 11.87 -8.22
C PHE A 111 0.13 11.98 -9.29
N ILE A 112 -1.13 12.10 -8.82
CA ILE A 112 -2.31 12.41 -9.65
C ILE A 112 -2.13 13.73 -10.39
N HIS A 113 -1.27 14.60 -9.89
CA HIS A 113 -0.94 15.90 -10.47
C HIS A 113 0.55 16.13 -10.29
N ASP A 114 1.20 16.82 -11.22
CA ASP A 114 2.54 17.42 -11.02
C ASP A 114 2.56 18.46 -9.86
N GLU A 115 1.57 18.43 -8.98
CA GLU A 115 1.41 19.27 -7.80
C GLU A 115 1.83 18.48 -6.55
N PRO A 116 2.49 19.14 -5.58
CA PRO A 116 2.89 18.51 -4.34
C PRO A 116 1.67 18.02 -3.56
N LEU A 117 1.81 16.86 -2.92
CA LEU A 117 0.78 16.28 -2.05
C LEU A 117 0.29 17.30 -1.02
N THR A 118 -1.02 17.47 -0.93
CA THR A 118 -1.64 18.26 0.14
C THR A 118 -1.28 17.63 1.50
N ALA A 119 -1.11 18.45 2.55
CA ALA A 119 -0.78 17.96 3.90
C ALA A 119 -1.72 16.83 4.38
N LYS A 120 -3.01 16.91 4.01
CA LYS A 120 -4.02 15.89 4.29
C LYS A 120 -3.75 14.56 3.57
N GLN A 121 -3.44 14.60 2.28
CA GLN A 121 -3.10 13.39 1.50
C GLN A 121 -1.83 12.73 2.00
N SER A 122 -0.81 13.54 2.34
CA SER A 122 0.42 13.05 2.96
C SER A 122 0.15 12.34 4.29
N LEU A 123 -0.75 12.89 5.12
CA LEU A 123 -1.17 12.28 6.39
C LEU A 123 -1.87 10.93 6.17
N VAL A 124 -2.74 10.82 5.17
CA VAL A 124 -3.41 9.55 4.81
C VAL A 124 -2.37 8.50 4.42
N ILE A 125 -1.46 8.81 3.48
CA ILE A 125 -0.39 7.89 3.07
C ILE A 125 0.46 7.46 4.26
N LYS A 126 0.86 8.43 5.10
CA LYS A 126 1.68 8.17 6.29
C LYS A 126 0.97 7.20 7.24
N SER A 127 -0.35 7.34 7.43
CA SER A 127 -1.14 6.41 8.25
C SER A 127 -1.07 4.98 7.72
N TYR A 128 -1.25 4.78 6.41
CA TYR A 128 -1.14 3.46 5.78
C TYR A 128 0.28 2.89 5.83
N LEU A 129 1.32 3.71 5.63
CA LEU A 129 2.71 3.26 5.74
C LEU A 129 3.07 2.85 7.17
N VAL A 130 2.59 3.59 8.17
CA VAL A 130 2.76 3.23 9.59
C VAL A 130 2.04 1.91 9.91
N LEU A 131 0.82 1.73 9.39
CA LEU A 131 0.09 0.47 9.54
C LEU A 131 0.83 -0.70 8.87
N ALA A 132 1.29 -0.52 7.63
CA ALA A 132 2.10 -1.50 6.91
C ALA A 132 3.34 -1.89 7.70
N ASN A 133 4.05 -0.91 8.27
CA ASN A 133 5.24 -1.15 9.08
C ASN A 133 4.95 -2.00 10.30
N LYS A 134 3.89 -1.68 11.04
CA LYS A 134 3.47 -2.46 12.22
C LYS A 134 3.14 -3.91 11.83
N LEU A 135 2.37 -4.11 10.76
CA LEU A 135 1.98 -5.44 10.30
C LEU A 135 3.18 -6.27 9.82
N ILE A 136 4.08 -5.67 9.05
CA ILE A 136 5.28 -6.35 8.55
C ILE A 136 6.19 -6.73 9.70
N LYS A 137 6.43 -5.81 10.66
CA LYS A 137 7.18 -6.14 11.88
C LYS A 137 6.56 -7.32 12.61
N CYS A 138 5.23 -7.32 12.80
CA CYS A 138 4.52 -8.44 13.43
C CYS A 138 4.74 -9.77 12.68
N ILE A 139 4.61 -9.77 11.35
CA ILE A 139 4.84 -10.96 10.51
C ILE A 139 6.28 -11.46 10.64
N TRP A 140 7.27 -10.55 10.61
CA TRP A 140 8.68 -10.91 10.76
C TRP A 140 8.99 -11.44 12.17
N TYR A 141 8.49 -10.79 13.23
CA TYR A 141 8.65 -11.28 14.60
C TYR A 141 8.04 -12.67 14.77
N SER A 142 6.83 -12.88 14.27
CA SER A 142 6.19 -14.21 14.27
C SER A 142 7.03 -15.24 13.51
N SER A 143 7.57 -14.87 12.35
CA SER A 143 8.42 -15.77 11.55
C SER A 143 9.73 -16.12 12.25
N ILE A 144 10.36 -15.17 12.94
CA ILE A 144 11.58 -15.39 13.71
C ILE A 144 11.30 -16.29 14.91
N ILE A 145 10.21 -16.05 15.65
CA ILE A 145 9.79 -16.89 16.77
C ILE A 145 9.54 -18.33 16.29
N MET A 146 8.80 -18.50 15.19
CA MET A 146 8.57 -19.82 14.60
C MET A 146 9.88 -20.49 14.19
N ALA A 147 10.80 -19.77 13.55
CA ALA A 147 12.11 -20.31 13.22
C ALA A 147 12.87 -20.76 14.48
N ILE A 148 12.90 -19.96 15.55
CA ILE A 148 13.55 -20.30 16.83
C ILE A 148 12.93 -21.55 17.46
N ILE A 149 11.60 -21.68 17.48
CA ILE A 149 10.91 -22.86 18.00
C ILE A 149 11.31 -24.10 17.21
N PHE A 150 11.29 -24.01 15.87
CA PHE A 150 11.74 -25.10 15.01
C PHE A 150 13.21 -25.45 15.23
N LEU A 151 14.09 -24.46 15.39
CA LEU A 151 15.50 -24.65 15.72
C LEU A 151 15.69 -25.33 17.09
N GLY A 152 14.90 -24.95 18.09
CA GLY A 152 14.96 -25.50 19.45
C GLY A 152 14.57 -26.98 19.53
N ASN A 153 13.67 -27.44 18.66
CA ASN A 153 13.23 -28.83 18.60
C ASN A 153 14.22 -29.76 17.85
N VAL A 154 15.38 -29.25 17.40
CA VAL A 154 16.39 -30.03 16.67
C VAL A 154 17.41 -30.70 17.61
N THR A 155 17.25 -30.55 18.94
CA THR A 155 18.11 -31.24 19.91
C THR A 155 18.04 -32.75 19.72
N PRO A 156 19.20 -33.45 19.68
CA PRO A 156 19.20 -34.91 19.61
C PRO A 156 18.45 -35.49 20.82
N PRO A 157 17.78 -36.65 20.65
CA PRO A 157 17.25 -37.40 21.79
C PRO A 157 18.36 -37.71 22.80
N ASP A 158 17.98 -37.80 24.08
CA ASP A 158 18.89 -38.12 25.18
C ASP A 158 19.61 -39.46 24.91
N ASP A 159 20.84 -39.61 25.40
CA ASP A 159 21.75 -40.73 25.05
C ASP A 159 21.16 -42.12 25.37
N ARG A 160 20.13 -42.16 26.23
CA ARG A 160 19.42 -43.38 26.64
C ARG A 160 18.46 -43.92 25.58
N ASP A 161 18.05 -43.08 24.63
CA ASP A 161 17.09 -43.42 23.58
C ASP A 161 17.73 -43.46 22.18
N ARG A 162 19.05 -43.24 22.04
CA ARG A 162 19.75 -43.24 20.73
C ARG A 162 19.59 -44.52 19.92
N ASP A 163 19.48 -45.67 20.58
CA ASP A 163 19.31 -46.97 19.91
C ASP A 163 17.86 -47.21 19.46
N PHE A 164 16.90 -46.46 20.02
CA PHE A 164 15.46 -46.65 19.82
C PHE A 164 14.74 -45.44 19.26
N VAL A 165 15.43 -44.32 19.01
CA VAL A 165 14.87 -43.13 18.35
C VAL A 165 15.23 -43.20 16.87
N PRO A 166 14.38 -43.84 16.07
CA PRO A 166 14.52 -43.81 14.64
C PRO A 166 14.59 -42.38 14.11
N ALA A 167 15.29 -42.23 12.99
CA ALA A 167 15.67 -40.97 12.38
C ALA A 167 14.50 -40.03 11.98
N TRP A 168 13.26 -40.42 12.28
CA TRP A 168 12.01 -39.75 11.96
C TRP A 168 11.40 -38.94 13.12
N GLU A 169 11.98 -38.97 14.32
CA GLU A 169 11.59 -38.04 15.41
C GLU A 169 12.27 -36.66 15.34
N ALA A 170 13.05 -36.40 14.29
CA ALA A 170 13.55 -35.05 14.05
C ALA A 170 12.36 -34.08 13.87
N SER A 171 12.44 -32.90 14.49
CA SER A 171 11.38 -31.86 14.46
C SER A 171 10.85 -31.53 13.07
N SER A 172 11.61 -31.80 12.01
CA SER A 172 11.11 -31.84 10.65
C SER A 172 11.00 -33.30 10.19
N ARG A 173 9.78 -33.83 10.18
CA ARG A 173 9.42 -35.14 9.60
C ARG A 173 9.53 -35.11 8.07
N VAL A 174 10.76 -34.97 7.58
CA VAL A 174 11.10 -34.95 6.17
C VAL A 174 12.16 -36.02 5.97
N THR A 175 11.88 -36.99 5.08
CA THR A 175 12.90 -37.97 4.70
C THR A 175 14.04 -37.23 3.99
N ILE A 176 15.23 -37.22 4.63
CA ILE A 176 16.48 -36.76 4.05
C ILE A 176 17.33 -38.00 3.73
N PRO A 177 18.00 -38.09 2.57
CA PRO A 177 18.74 -39.29 2.14
C PRO A 177 19.96 -39.65 3.01
N PHE A 178 20.28 -38.87 4.05
CA PHE A 178 21.38 -39.15 4.97
C PHE A 178 20.88 -40.02 6.15
N GLN A 179 21.41 -41.24 6.23
CA GLN A 179 21.01 -42.29 7.18
C GLN A 179 21.19 -41.90 8.66
N THR A 180 20.24 -42.38 9.48
CA THR A 180 20.14 -42.64 10.94
C THR A 180 20.98 -41.85 11.97
N ALA A 181 20.42 -41.70 13.18
CA ALA A 181 21.04 -41.05 14.35
C ALA A 181 22.47 -41.57 14.68
N ASN A 182 22.77 -42.80 14.27
CA ASN A 182 24.07 -43.45 14.48
C ASN A 182 25.14 -43.09 13.42
N SER A 183 24.81 -42.26 12.44
CA SER A 183 25.76 -41.82 11.42
C SER A 183 26.70 -40.73 11.96
N PRO A 184 28.01 -40.77 11.67
CA PRO A 184 28.93 -39.68 12.00
C PRO A 184 28.54 -38.35 11.33
N PHE A 185 27.66 -38.40 10.33
CA PHE A 185 27.14 -37.24 9.60
C PHE A 185 25.81 -36.72 10.16
N TYR A 186 25.34 -37.18 11.32
CA TYR A 186 24.09 -36.72 11.93
C TYR A 186 24.06 -35.20 12.16
N LEU A 187 25.15 -34.62 12.67
CA LEU A 187 25.27 -33.17 12.85
C LEU A 187 25.12 -32.41 11.53
N LEU A 188 25.72 -32.93 10.45
CA LEU A 188 25.62 -32.32 9.12
C LEU A 188 24.18 -32.36 8.60
N ARG A 189 23.46 -33.46 8.83
CA ARG A 189 22.04 -33.58 8.51
C ARG A 189 21.21 -32.55 9.29
N VAL A 190 21.46 -32.41 10.59
CA VAL A 190 20.80 -31.42 11.46
C VAL A 190 21.03 -30.01 10.92
N LEU A 191 22.29 -29.62 10.69
CA LEU A 191 22.64 -28.30 10.16
C LEU A 191 21.98 -28.05 8.80
N TYR A 192 21.99 -29.05 7.91
CA TYR A 192 21.33 -28.96 6.61
C TYR A 192 19.82 -28.74 6.77
N ALA A 193 19.13 -29.58 7.54
CA ALA A 193 17.69 -29.48 7.75
C ALA A 193 17.30 -28.12 8.34
N THR A 194 18.01 -27.69 9.39
CA THR A 194 17.81 -26.41 10.06
C THR A 194 18.02 -25.24 9.10
N ALA A 195 19.13 -25.22 8.35
CA ALA A 195 19.41 -24.16 7.39
C ALA A 195 18.34 -24.13 6.29
N ALA A 196 17.94 -25.30 5.79
CA ALA A 196 16.98 -25.42 4.71
C ALA A 196 15.56 -24.99 5.14
N ILE A 197 15.15 -25.32 6.36
CA ILE A 197 13.91 -24.83 6.99
C ILE A 197 13.97 -23.32 7.21
N ALA A 198 15.08 -22.79 7.75
CA ALA A 198 15.24 -21.36 7.97
C ALA A 198 15.15 -20.56 6.65
N ILE A 199 15.80 -21.05 5.59
CA ILE A 199 15.72 -20.46 4.24
C ILE A 199 14.28 -20.53 3.71
N GLY A 200 13.62 -21.68 3.87
CA GLY A 200 12.22 -21.87 3.46
C GLY A 200 11.26 -20.91 4.17
N TYR A 201 11.40 -20.73 5.49
CA TYR A 201 10.63 -19.76 6.25
C TYR A 201 10.93 -18.33 5.79
N PHE A 202 12.20 -17.97 5.65
CA PHE A 202 12.60 -16.65 5.18
C PHE A 202 11.95 -16.30 3.84
N ILE A 203 12.03 -17.19 2.84
CA ILE A 203 11.41 -16.98 1.52
C ILE A 203 9.89 -16.85 1.64
N THR A 204 9.24 -17.73 2.42
CA THR A 204 7.79 -17.70 2.63
C THR A 204 7.34 -16.39 3.25
N THR A 205 8.07 -15.91 4.27
CA THR A 205 7.81 -14.64 4.95
C THR A 205 7.98 -13.46 4.01
N VAL A 206 9.04 -13.45 3.18
CA VAL A 206 9.25 -12.42 2.16
C VAL A 206 8.10 -12.40 1.15
N LEU A 207 7.68 -13.55 0.62
CA LEU A 207 6.56 -13.64 -0.32
C LEU A 207 5.23 -13.18 0.29
N ASN A 208 4.94 -13.58 1.54
CA ASN A 208 3.74 -13.16 2.25
C ASN A 208 3.71 -11.65 2.48
N THR A 209 4.82 -11.12 3.01
CA THR A 209 4.94 -9.67 3.29
C THR A 209 4.87 -8.84 2.02
N PHE A 210 5.40 -9.34 0.89
CA PHE A 210 5.24 -8.71 -0.41
C PHE A 210 3.77 -8.65 -0.86
N GLY A 211 3.04 -9.78 -0.82
CA GLY A 211 1.62 -9.79 -1.16
C GLY A 211 0.79 -8.83 -0.31
N PHE A 212 1.01 -8.82 1.01
CA PHE A 212 0.37 -7.87 1.92
C PHE A 212 0.71 -6.42 1.61
N LEU A 213 1.98 -6.13 1.28
CA LEU A 213 2.41 -4.80 0.91
C LEU A 213 1.71 -4.29 -0.35
N LEU A 214 1.58 -5.12 -1.39
CA LEU A 214 0.86 -4.73 -2.61
C LEU A 214 -0.60 -4.39 -2.29
N LEU A 215 -1.27 -5.17 -1.43
CA LEU A 215 -2.65 -4.93 -1.01
C LEU A 215 -2.81 -3.63 -0.19
N ILE A 216 -1.94 -3.40 0.80
CA ILE A 216 -1.98 -2.17 1.61
C ILE A 216 -1.72 -0.95 0.73
N TYR A 217 -0.81 -1.09 -0.24
CA TYR A 217 -0.48 -0.01 -1.12
C TYR A 217 -1.64 0.36 -2.05
N GLU A 218 -2.27 -0.63 -2.68
CA GLU A 218 -3.45 -0.42 -3.53
C GLU A 218 -4.63 0.15 -2.75
N THR A 219 -4.87 -0.34 -1.53
CA THR A 219 -5.91 0.24 -0.65
C THR A 219 -5.61 1.69 -0.26
N ALA A 220 -4.35 2.05 -0.01
CA ALA A 220 -3.95 3.43 0.24
C ALA A 220 -4.20 4.33 -0.98
N GLN A 221 -3.93 3.82 -2.19
CA GLN A 221 -4.18 4.55 -3.44
C GLN A 221 -5.67 4.81 -3.67
N PHE A 222 -6.54 3.85 -3.38
CA PHE A 222 -7.99 4.08 -3.45
C PHE A 222 -8.49 5.05 -2.39
N ALA A 223 -7.97 4.97 -1.16
CA ALA A 223 -8.33 5.89 -0.10
C ALA A 223 -7.99 7.35 -0.46
N LEU A 224 -6.81 7.57 -1.05
CA LEU A 224 -6.42 8.89 -1.57
C LEU A 224 -7.35 9.39 -2.67
N LEU A 225 -7.73 8.50 -3.58
CA LEU A 225 -8.61 8.85 -4.69
C LEU A 225 -10.01 9.24 -4.18
N ALA A 226 -10.55 8.49 -3.22
CA ALA A 226 -11.82 8.79 -2.58
C ALA A 226 -11.79 10.14 -1.84
N ASP A 227 -10.71 10.44 -1.10
CA ASP A 227 -10.57 11.73 -0.40
C ASP A 227 -10.44 12.89 -1.39
N THR A 228 -9.73 12.68 -2.51
CA THR A 228 -9.59 13.68 -3.57
C THR A 228 -10.94 13.97 -4.22
N LEU A 229 -11.72 12.95 -4.56
CA LEU A 229 -13.09 13.10 -5.08
C LEU A 229 -14.00 13.84 -4.11
N LYS A 230 -13.93 13.51 -2.82
CA LYS A 230 -14.73 14.19 -1.79
C LYS A 230 -14.40 15.68 -1.72
N HIS A 231 -13.12 16.03 -1.73
CA HIS A 231 -12.67 17.42 -1.70
C HIS A 231 -13.08 18.21 -2.95
N ILE A 232 -13.12 17.56 -4.12
CA ILE A 232 -13.63 18.18 -5.35
C ILE A 232 -15.11 18.50 -5.20
N THR A 233 -15.91 17.53 -4.77
CA THR A 233 -17.35 17.73 -4.56
C THR A 233 -17.59 18.88 -3.58
N GLU A 234 -16.87 18.90 -2.46
CA GLU A 234 -16.96 19.98 -1.47
C GLU A 234 -16.61 21.35 -2.08
N ASN A 235 -15.52 21.45 -2.84
CA ASN A 235 -15.11 22.71 -3.48
C ASN A 235 -16.09 23.18 -4.55
N VAL A 236 -16.61 22.27 -5.37
CA VAL A 236 -17.62 22.59 -6.39
C VAL A 236 -18.92 23.05 -5.71
N THR A 237 -19.35 22.37 -4.65
CA THR A 237 -20.55 22.79 -3.89
C THR A 237 -20.37 24.15 -3.21
N LYS A 238 -19.16 24.46 -2.72
CA LYS A 238 -18.85 25.78 -2.17
C LYS A 238 -18.87 26.85 -3.23
N MET A 239 -18.24 26.63 -4.39
CA MET A 239 -18.27 27.60 -5.48
C MET A 239 -19.68 27.80 -6.05
N ALA A 240 -20.49 26.75 -6.15
CA ALA A 240 -21.89 26.86 -6.57
C ALA A 240 -22.74 27.59 -5.52
N GLY A 241 -22.56 27.30 -4.23
CA GLY A 241 -23.26 28.00 -3.14
C GLY A 241 -22.79 29.44 -2.94
N GLU A 242 -21.53 29.75 -3.23
CA GLU A 242 -20.99 31.11 -3.27
C GLU A 242 -21.49 31.85 -4.51
N ALA A 243 -21.62 31.20 -5.68
CA ALA A 243 -22.22 31.81 -6.88
C ALA A 243 -23.72 32.10 -6.68
N GLU A 244 -24.46 31.25 -5.97
CA GLU A 244 -25.86 31.50 -5.58
C GLU A 244 -25.98 32.51 -4.42
N GLY A 245 -24.95 32.64 -3.58
CA GLY A 245 -24.89 33.59 -2.45
C GLY A 245 -24.28 34.96 -2.79
N SER A 246 -23.63 35.10 -3.95
CA SER A 246 -23.02 36.34 -4.43
C SER A 246 -24.01 37.14 -5.26
N GLN A 247 -25.08 37.63 -4.62
CA GLN A 247 -25.52 38.98 -4.94
C GLN A 247 -24.46 39.96 -4.38
N PRO A 248 -24.04 40.99 -5.12
CA PRO A 248 -22.85 41.75 -4.79
C PRO A 248 -23.19 42.83 -3.77
N LEU A 249 -22.93 42.61 -2.47
CA LEU A 249 -22.88 43.70 -1.50
C LEU A 249 -22.07 43.31 -0.26
N GLY A 250 -20.74 43.26 -0.37
CA GLY A 250 -19.90 42.95 0.79
C GLY A 250 -18.47 43.47 0.73
N ASP A 251 -17.72 43.12 -0.32
CA ASP A 251 -16.25 43.21 -0.23
C ASP A 251 -15.57 44.31 -1.04
N ALA A 252 -16.32 45.18 -1.71
CA ALA A 252 -15.76 46.39 -2.33
C ALA A 252 -15.39 47.49 -1.30
N VAL A 253 -15.86 47.40 -0.05
CA VAL A 253 -15.68 48.46 0.96
C VAL A 253 -14.43 48.29 1.82
N ASN A 254 -13.82 47.10 1.86
CA ASN A 254 -12.68 46.82 2.75
C ASN A 254 -11.31 47.17 2.15
N ASN A 255 -11.20 47.45 0.85
CA ASN A 255 -9.93 47.80 0.21
C ASN A 255 -9.61 49.31 0.15
N LEU A 256 -10.43 50.18 0.77
CA LEU A 256 -10.21 51.64 0.72
C LEU A 256 -9.89 52.30 2.08
N THR A 257 -9.75 51.56 3.18
CA THR A 257 -9.41 52.16 4.49
C THR A 257 -8.22 51.46 5.16
N GLY A 258 -7.06 51.60 4.53
CA GLY A 258 -5.79 51.46 5.23
C GLY A 258 -5.60 52.63 6.19
N THR A 259 -6.01 52.46 7.46
CA THR A 259 -5.28 52.90 8.67
C THR A 259 -6.13 52.62 9.91
N ARG A 260 -5.75 51.59 10.69
CA ARG A 260 -6.18 51.46 12.08
C ARG A 260 -5.44 52.48 12.96
N PRO A 261 -6.12 53.02 13.97
CA PRO A 261 -5.56 52.97 15.32
C PRO A 261 -6.47 52.19 16.29
N ARG A 262 -5.79 51.58 17.28
CA ARG A 262 -6.32 50.77 18.38
C ARG A 262 -7.25 51.61 19.27
N GLY A 263 -8.48 51.15 19.50
CA GLY A 263 -9.39 51.76 20.48
C GLY A 263 -10.85 51.33 20.40
N PHE A 264 -11.28 50.70 19.30
CA PHE A 264 -12.70 50.41 19.04
C PHE A 264 -13.15 48.99 19.40
N GLN A 265 -12.38 48.27 20.24
CA GLN A 265 -12.80 46.96 20.75
C GLN A 265 -13.67 47.11 22.02
N ASP A 266 -13.55 48.23 22.74
CA ASP A 266 -14.23 48.44 24.03
C ASP A 266 -15.59 49.18 23.91
N PHE A 267 -16.00 49.59 22.70
CA PHE A 267 -17.27 50.31 22.50
C PHE A 267 -18.42 49.42 21.99
N LEU A 268 -18.13 48.18 21.55
CA LEU A 268 -19.13 47.29 20.95
C LEU A 268 -19.91 46.42 21.97
N LEU A 269 -19.70 46.63 23.27
CA LEU A 269 -20.40 45.89 24.32
C LEU A 269 -21.54 46.65 25.02
N ASP A 270 -21.80 47.92 24.71
CA ASP A 270 -22.77 48.73 25.48
C ASP A 270 -23.90 49.41 24.69
N LYS A 271 -24.24 48.95 23.48
CA LYS A 271 -25.45 49.46 22.80
C LYS A 271 -26.33 48.38 22.21
N ARG A 272 -26.75 47.48 23.10
CA ARG A 272 -28.07 46.83 22.97
C ARG A 272 -29.12 47.86 23.41
N THR A 273 -30.21 47.95 22.66
CA THR A 273 -31.46 48.69 22.94
C THR A 273 -31.44 50.23 22.86
N LYS A 274 -31.96 50.74 21.74
CA LYS A 274 -33.14 51.63 21.64
C LYS A 274 -33.02 52.45 20.35
N ASP A 275 -33.95 52.24 19.43
CA ASP A 275 -34.97 53.23 19.06
C ASP A 275 -35.44 52.99 17.61
N TYR A 276 -36.76 52.85 17.45
CA TYR A 276 -37.44 52.76 16.18
C TYR A 276 -37.76 54.19 15.72
N GLY A 277 -37.43 54.57 14.48
CA GLY A 277 -38.00 55.77 13.91
C GLY A 277 -37.33 56.30 12.66
N THR A 278 -37.99 56.10 11.52
CA THR A 278 -37.90 56.96 10.32
C THR A 278 -36.52 57.11 9.65
N LYS A 279 -36.13 56.11 8.85
CA LYS A 279 -35.23 56.32 7.68
C LYS A 279 -35.48 55.38 6.50
N LYS A 280 -36.69 54.83 6.39
CA LYS A 280 -37.04 53.83 5.36
C LYS A 280 -37.28 54.37 3.94
N TYR A 281 -37.08 55.66 3.69
CA TYR A 281 -37.35 56.30 2.38
C TYR A 281 -36.10 56.75 1.61
N LYS A 282 -34.92 56.82 2.24
CA LYS A 282 -33.64 57.13 1.53
C LYS A 282 -32.79 55.89 1.21
N GLU A 283 -33.13 54.76 1.80
CA GLU A 283 -32.43 53.48 1.59
C GLU A 283 -32.86 52.84 0.26
N LYS A 284 -34.16 52.87 -0.06
CA LYS A 284 -34.71 52.39 -1.34
C LYS A 284 -34.21 53.17 -2.57
N GLU A 285 -33.94 54.46 -2.43
CA GLU A 285 -33.44 55.29 -3.53
C GLU A 285 -31.95 55.05 -3.80
N HIS A 286 -31.19 54.65 -2.76
CA HIS A 286 -29.78 54.29 -2.86
C HIS A 286 -29.59 52.84 -3.35
N GLU A 287 -30.49 51.92 -2.97
CA GLU A 287 -30.57 50.57 -3.51
C GLU A 287 -30.95 50.58 -4.99
N ALA A 288 -32.00 51.33 -5.37
CA ALA A 288 -32.41 51.45 -6.78
C ALA A 288 -31.34 52.10 -7.66
N LYS A 289 -30.53 53.02 -7.10
CA LYS A 289 -29.42 53.63 -7.82
C LYS A 289 -28.22 52.69 -7.96
N LEU A 290 -27.91 51.89 -6.93
CA LEU A 290 -26.88 50.84 -7.04
C LEU A 290 -27.29 49.73 -8.01
N GLU A 291 -28.56 49.35 -8.03
CA GLU A 291 -29.09 48.34 -8.95
C GLU A 291 -29.11 48.87 -10.40
N SER A 292 -29.37 50.17 -10.59
CA SER A 292 -29.22 50.86 -11.88
C SER A 292 -27.77 50.91 -12.34
N ASP A 293 -26.85 51.37 -11.48
CA ASP A 293 -25.41 51.47 -11.81
C ASP A 293 -24.79 50.08 -12.06
N PHE A 294 -25.26 49.03 -11.36
CA PHE A 294 -24.83 47.66 -11.56
C PHE A 294 -25.39 47.05 -12.87
N ASN A 295 -26.65 47.33 -13.19
CA ASN A 295 -27.26 46.91 -14.46
C ASN A 295 -26.65 47.67 -15.66
N GLU A 296 -26.22 48.92 -15.48
CA GLU A 296 -25.50 49.69 -16.51
C GLU A 296 -24.07 49.18 -16.71
N MET A 297 -23.42 48.69 -15.65
CA MET A 297 -22.09 48.05 -15.71
C MET A 297 -22.13 46.63 -16.31
N LEU A 298 -23.26 45.92 -16.15
CA LEU A 298 -23.55 44.64 -16.83
C LEU A 298 -24.02 44.81 -18.28
N ALA A 299 -24.51 45.99 -18.66
CA ALA A 299 -24.92 46.30 -20.03
C ALA A 299 -23.75 46.73 -20.94
N ASP A 300 -22.55 46.88 -20.38
CA ASP A 300 -21.32 47.06 -21.16
C ASP A 300 -20.86 45.69 -21.72
N PRO A 301 -20.88 45.51 -23.06
CA PRO A 301 -20.52 44.24 -23.69
C PRO A 301 -19.07 43.81 -23.40
N GLU A 302 -18.18 44.71 -22.96
CA GLU A 302 -16.82 44.31 -22.54
C GLU A 302 -16.82 43.55 -21.20
N THR A 303 -17.72 43.87 -20.26
CA THR A 303 -17.83 43.19 -18.96
C THR A 303 -18.50 41.82 -19.09
N GLU A 304 -19.52 41.69 -19.95
CA GLU A 304 -20.18 40.41 -20.26
C GLU A 304 -19.19 39.42 -20.90
N ASN A 305 -18.39 39.88 -21.86
CA ASN A 305 -17.31 39.09 -22.48
C ASN A 305 -16.21 38.69 -21.47
N MET A 306 -15.93 39.51 -20.45
CA MET A 306 -14.92 39.20 -19.42
C MET A 306 -15.41 38.14 -18.42
N PHE A 307 -16.71 38.13 -18.13
CA PHE A 307 -17.36 37.11 -17.29
C PHE A 307 -17.49 35.77 -18.03
N GLU A 308 -17.91 35.77 -19.31
CA GLU A 308 -17.90 34.58 -20.17
C GLU A 308 -16.48 33.98 -20.27
N ASP A 309 -15.44 34.80 -20.47
CA ASP A 309 -14.04 34.34 -20.52
C ASP A 309 -13.54 33.81 -19.15
N CYS A 310 -14.17 34.18 -18.03
CA CYS A 310 -13.86 33.64 -16.71
C CYS A 310 -14.55 32.28 -16.47
N GLU A 311 -15.82 32.17 -16.84
CA GLU A 311 -16.63 30.96 -16.76
C GLU A 311 -16.08 29.86 -17.69
N ASP A 312 -15.75 30.19 -18.94
CA ASP A 312 -15.13 29.27 -19.88
C ASP A 312 -13.75 28.78 -19.42
N ARG A 313 -12.94 29.66 -18.82
CA ARG A 313 -11.66 29.27 -18.21
C ARG A 313 -11.85 28.34 -17.01
N PHE A 314 -12.87 28.57 -16.20
CA PHE A 314 -13.21 27.69 -15.08
C PHE A 314 -13.66 26.32 -15.57
N HIS A 315 -14.62 26.26 -16.49
CA HIS A 315 -15.09 25.00 -17.07
C HIS A 315 -13.97 24.22 -17.76
N THR A 316 -13.11 24.90 -18.50
CA THR A 316 -11.95 24.26 -19.15
C THR A 316 -10.97 23.68 -18.13
N LYS A 317 -10.66 24.42 -17.05
CA LYS A 317 -9.80 23.92 -15.97
C LYS A 317 -10.44 22.73 -15.24
N MET A 318 -11.73 22.83 -14.90
CA MET A 318 -12.48 21.77 -14.24
C MET A 318 -12.55 20.52 -15.10
N HIS A 319 -12.86 20.65 -16.39
CA HIS A 319 -12.92 19.54 -17.32
C HIS A 319 -11.56 18.84 -17.49
N LYS A 320 -10.49 19.62 -17.66
CA LYS A 320 -9.11 19.10 -17.73
C LYS A 320 -8.73 18.34 -16.46
N TYR A 321 -9.10 18.88 -15.30
CA TYR A 321 -8.83 18.27 -14.00
C TYR A 321 -9.62 16.98 -13.79
N LEU A 322 -10.93 16.98 -14.03
CA LEU A 322 -11.79 15.79 -13.95
C LEU A 322 -11.32 14.70 -14.90
N ASN A 323 -10.94 15.05 -16.13
CA ASN A 323 -10.42 14.08 -17.09
C ASN A 323 -9.13 13.40 -16.57
N ARG A 324 -8.24 14.13 -15.90
CA ARG A 324 -7.06 13.55 -15.23
C ARG A 324 -7.47 12.61 -14.10
N CYS A 325 -8.43 12.99 -13.26
CA CYS A 325 -8.93 12.12 -12.19
C CYS A 325 -9.55 10.83 -12.74
N ILE A 326 -10.31 10.92 -13.85
CA ILE A 326 -10.90 9.76 -14.52
C ILE A 326 -9.80 8.86 -15.08
N GLN A 327 -8.82 9.40 -15.80
CA GLN A 327 -7.69 8.64 -16.34
C GLN A 327 -6.90 7.95 -15.22
N TYR A 328 -6.68 8.65 -14.11
CA TYR A 328 -6.02 8.09 -12.94
C TYR A 328 -6.84 6.95 -12.32
N HIS A 329 -8.16 7.13 -12.16
CA HIS A 329 -9.06 6.09 -11.66
C HIS A 329 -9.08 4.87 -12.58
N GLN A 330 -9.08 5.06 -13.89
CA GLN A 330 -9.00 3.98 -14.88
C GLN A 330 -7.67 3.23 -14.77
N LYS A 331 -6.53 3.94 -14.67
CA LYS A 331 -5.21 3.33 -14.45
C LYS A 331 -5.19 2.50 -13.17
N ARG A 332 -5.74 3.02 -12.06
CA ARG A 332 -5.82 2.29 -10.78
C ARG A 332 -6.74 1.08 -10.86
N LEU A 333 -7.92 1.18 -11.47
CA LEU A 333 -8.79 0.02 -11.69
C LEU A 333 -8.10 -1.07 -12.51
N THR A 334 -7.32 -0.70 -13.53
CA THR A 334 -6.53 -1.65 -14.31
C THR A 334 -5.47 -2.33 -13.43
N ASN A 335 -4.77 -1.58 -12.59
CA ASN A 335 -3.81 -2.16 -11.65
C ASN A 335 -4.48 -3.07 -10.62
N THR A 336 -5.65 -2.72 -10.09
CA THR A 336 -6.37 -3.57 -9.14
C THR A 336 -6.89 -4.84 -9.78
N LYS A 337 -7.36 -4.76 -11.03
CA LYS A 337 -7.72 -5.96 -11.82
C LYS A 337 -6.49 -6.85 -12.03
N LEU A 338 -5.34 -6.25 -12.35
CA LEU A 338 -4.08 -6.97 -12.49
C LEU A 338 -3.66 -7.62 -11.16
N LEU A 339 -3.69 -6.87 -10.06
CA LEU A 339 -3.42 -7.37 -8.72
C LEU A 339 -4.35 -8.53 -8.35
N ASN A 340 -5.65 -8.41 -8.61
CA ASN A 340 -6.62 -9.47 -8.34
C ASN A 340 -6.37 -10.70 -9.22
N ARG A 341 -5.96 -10.52 -10.48
CA ARG A 341 -5.55 -11.63 -11.36
C ARG A 341 -4.35 -12.38 -10.79
N LEU A 342 -3.38 -11.66 -10.21
CA LEU A 342 -2.15 -12.24 -9.67
C LEU A 342 -2.33 -12.85 -8.27
N LEU A 343 -2.96 -12.11 -7.36
CA LEU A 343 -3.12 -12.49 -5.95
C LEU A 343 -4.43 -13.25 -5.68
N GLY A 344 -5.48 -13.06 -6.46
CA GLY A 344 -6.79 -13.69 -6.25
C GLY A 344 -6.70 -15.21 -6.13
N PRO A 345 -6.09 -15.92 -7.11
CA PRO A 345 -5.88 -17.36 -7.01
C PRO A 345 -5.02 -17.76 -5.80
N LEU A 346 -4.01 -16.96 -5.45
CA LEU A 346 -3.13 -17.22 -4.31
C LEU A 346 -3.85 -17.06 -2.97
N ILE A 347 -4.72 -16.05 -2.84
CA ILE A 347 -5.54 -15.79 -1.65
C ILE A 347 -6.63 -16.85 -1.54
N PHE A 348 -7.28 -17.22 -2.64
CA PHE A 348 -8.24 -18.30 -2.66
C PHE A 348 -7.61 -19.62 -2.19
N TRP A 349 -6.43 -19.96 -2.73
CA TRP A 349 -5.67 -21.12 -2.29
C TRP A 349 -5.24 -21.03 -0.82
N GLN A 350 -4.90 -19.83 -0.35
CA GLN A 350 -4.53 -19.58 1.05
C GLN A 350 -5.70 -19.79 2.03
N ILE A 351 -6.95 -19.56 1.60
CA ILE A 351 -8.17 -19.72 2.42
C ILE A 351 -8.62 -21.19 2.45
N LEU A 352 -8.43 -21.92 1.35
CA LEU A 352 -8.86 -23.32 1.24
C LEU A 352 -7.98 -24.30 2.03
N SER A 353 -6.73 -23.91 2.27
CA SER A 353 -5.75 -24.61 3.11
C SER A 353 -5.84 -24.20 4.58
#